data_AF-A0A3A9YX93-F1
#
_entry.id   AF-A0A3A9YX93-F1
#
_cell.length_a   1.000
_cell.length_b   1.000
_cell.length_c   1.000
_cell.angle_alpha   90.00
_cell.angle_beta   90.00
_cell.angle_gamma   90.00
#
_symmetry.space_group_name_H-M   'P 1'
#
loop_
_entity.id
_entity.type
_entity.pdbx_description
1 polymer ?
#
loop_
_entity_poly.entity_id
_entity_poly.type
_entity_poly.pdbx_seq_one_letter_code
_entity_poly.pdbx_strand_id
1 'polypeptide(L)' 'MSKKPKSKASTYLSIGTTLFGAFSVARQLRDAREEGDNLRLADAVISAAAVVTGLALLARDLRRLNQEEASER' A
#
# COMPACT_ATOMS: atom_id res chain seq x y z
N MET A 1 -8.50 -8.20 26.39
CA MET A 1 -7.83 -8.80 25.22
C MET A 1 -6.41 -8.21 25.15
N SER A 2 -5.37 -8.94 25.53
CA SER A 2 -4.00 -8.39 25.61
C SER A 2 -3.42 -8.10 24.22
N LYS A 3 -3.17 -6.82 23.92
CA LYS A 3 -2.42 -6.38 22.72
C LYS A 3 -0.99 -6.93 22.83
N LYS A 4 -0.66 -8.00 22.10
CA LYS A 4 0.74 -8.48 21.99
C LYS A 4 1.58 -7.41 21.28
N PRO A 5 2.79 -7.08 21.76
CA PRO A 5 3.67 -6.12 21.09
C PRO A 5 4.02 -6.66 19.69
N LYS A 6 3.81 -5.85 18.65
CA LYS A 6 4.17 -6.24 17.26
C LYS A 6 5.69 -6.51 17.20
N SER A 7 6.06 -7.71 16.79
CA SER A 7 7.46 -8.11 16.61
C SER A 7 8.15 -7.23 15.55
N LYS A 8 9.42 -6.89 15.77
CA LYS A 8 10.23 -6.17 14.76
C LYS A 8 10.22 -6.89 13.41
N ALA A 9 10.23 -8.22 13.43
CA ALA A 9 10.14 -9.03 12.21
C ALA A 9 8.82 -8.82 11.44
N SER A 10 7.68 -8.67 12.11
CA SER A 10 6.41 -8.41 11.41
C SER A 10 6.36 -6.99 10.83
N THR A 11 7.06 -6.05 11.46
CA THR A 11 7.19 -4.67 10.95
C THR A 11 8.01 -4.63 9.67
N TYR A 12 9.19 -5.28 9.65
CA TYR A 12 10.01 -5.37 8.44
C TYR A 12 9.31 -6.11 7.31
N LEU A 13 8.59 -7.20 7.63
CA LEU A 13 7.84 -7.97 6.63
C LEU A 13 6.71 -7.12 6.02
N SER A 14 5.97 -6.37 6.83
CA SER A 14 4.89 -5.47 6.37
C SER A 14 5.41 -4.33 5.49
N ILE A 15 6.56 -3.76 5.83
CA ILE A 15 7.22 -2.72 5.02
C ILE A 15 7.71 -3.32 3.71
N GLY A 16 8.35 -4.50 3.77
CA GLY A 16 8.87 -5.20 2.59
C GLY A 16 7.79 -5.52 1.57
N THR A 17 6.66 -6.08 2.02
CA THR A 17 5.53 -6.39 1.11
C THR A 17 4.89 -5.13 0.52
N THR A 18 4.82 -4.03 1.28
CA THR A 18 4.28 -2.75 0.80
C THR A 18 5.17 -2.15 -0.30
N LEU A 19 6.48 -2.08 -0.06
CA LEU A 19 7.44 -1.56 -1.04
C LEU A 19 7.49 -2.42 -2.30
N PHE A 20 7.44 -3.75 -2.15
CA PHE A 20 7.38 -4.68 -3.27
C PHE A 20 6.11 -4.47 -4.11
N GLY A 21 4.94 -4.36 -3.47
CA GLY A 21 3.69 -4.10 -4.17
C GLY A 21 3.70 -2.77 -4.94
N ALA A 22 4.20 -1.70 -4.32
CA ALA A 22 4.33 -0.40 -4.99
C ALA A 22 5.29 -0.46 -6.19
N PHE A 23 6.41 -1.17 -6.07
CA PHE A 23 7.38 -1.35 -7.15
C PHE A 23 6.80 -2.14 -8.33
N SER A 24 6.07 -3.24 -8.07
CA SER A 24 5.44 -4.04 -9.13
C SER A 24 4.43 -3.25 -9.98
N VAL A 25 3.63 -2.39 -9.34
CA VAL A 25 2.67 -1.51 -10.03
C VAL A 25 3.41 -0.48 -10.90
N ALA A 26 4.44 0.16 -10.34
CA ALA A 26 5.24 1.12 -11.08
C ALA A 26 5.89 0.49 -12.33
N ARG A 27 6.33 -0.77 -12.21
CA ARG A 27 6.94 -1.51 -13.31
C ARG A 27 5.92 -1.89 -14.39
N GLN A 28 4.74 -2.39 -14.03
CA GLN A 28 3.67 -2.67 -15.01
C GLN A 28 3.22 -1.41 -15.75
N LEU A 29 3.11 -0.27 -15.06
CA LEU A 29 2.75 1.00 -15.67
C LEU A 29 3.79 1.45 -16.71
N ARG A 30 5.07 1.19 -16.42
CA ARG A 30 6.18 1.49 -17.32
C ARG A 30 6.20 0.56 -18.53
N ASP A 31 6.07 -0.74 -18.32
CA ASP A 31 6.06 -1.75 -19.38
C ASP A 31 4.88 -1.50 -20.35
N ALA A 32 3.68 -1.21 -19.83
CA ALA A 32 2.51 -0.85 -20.65
C ALA A 32 2.71 0.45 -21.46
N ARG A 33 3.52 1.38 -20.96
CA ARG A 33 3.91 2.60 -21.67
C ARG A 33 4.90 2.33 -22.80
N GLU A 34 5.88 1.45 -22.57
CA GLU A 34 6.91 1.09 -23.54
C GLU A 34 6.32 0.25 -24.70
N GLU A 35 5.33 -0.61 -24.43
CA GLU A 35 4.67 -1.46 -25.43
C GLU A 35 3.63 -0.71 -26.31
N GLY A 36 3.23 0.51 -25.95
CA GLY A 36 2.25 1.30 -26.71
C GLY A 36 0.82 0.74 -26.71
N ASP A 37 0.50 -0.19 -25.82
CA ASP A 37 -0.83 -0.79 -25.69
C ASP A 37 -1.76 0.13 -24.87
N ASN A 38 -2.51 0.97 -25.58
CA ASN A 38 -3.42 1.95 -24.97
C ASN A 38 -4.51 1.30 -24.09
N LEU A 39 -4.95 0.08 -24.41
CA LEU A 39 -5.96 -0.63 -23.61
C LEU A 39 -5.37 -1.06 -22.28
N ARG A 40 -4.16 -1.64 -22.32
CA ARG A 40 -3.43 -2.06 -21.14
C ARG A 40 -2.98 -0.88 -20.28
N LEU A 41 -2.65 0.26 -20.90
CA LEU A 41 -2.31 1.49 -20.20
C LEU A 41 -3.49 2.03 -19.39
N ALA A 42 -4.70 1.98 -19.94
CA ALA A 42 -5.92 2.37 -19.21
C ALA A 42 -6.20 1.45 -18.01
N ASP A 43 -6.10 0.13 -18.19
CA ASP A 43 -6.24 -0.84 -17.09
C ASP A 43 -5.18 -0.65 -16.01
N ALA A 44 -3.93 -0.40 -16.40
CA ALA A 44 -2.84 -0.13 -15.49
C ALA A 44 -3.05 1.16 -14.68
N VAL A 45 -3.64 2.20 -15.27
CA VAL A 45 -4.01 3.43 -14.56
C VAL A 45 -5.11 3.17 -13.52
N ILE A 46 -6.15 2.40 -13.87
CA ILE A 46 -7.21 2.02 -12.92
C ILE A 46 -6.63 1.20 -11.77
N SER A 47 -5.78 0.22 -12.08
CA SER A 47 -5.07 -0.61 -11.10
C SER A 47 -4.19 0.24 -10.18
N ALA A 48 -3.43 1.20 -10.73
CA ALA A 48 -2.62 2.12 -9.95
C ALA A 48 -3.49 2.97 -9.00
N ALA A 49 -4.63 3.49 -9.48
CA ALA A 49 -5.56 4.24 -8.64
C ALA A 49 -6.14 3.39 -7.50
N ALA A 50 -6.46 2.12 -7.77
CA ALA A 50 -6.92 1.18 -6.74
C ALA A 50 -5.86 0.95 -5.65
N VAL A 51 -4.59 0.77 -6.05
CA VAL A 51 -3.48 0.61 -5.10
C VAL A 51 -3.27 1.88 -4.27
N VAL A 52 -3.26 3.05 -4.90
CA VAL A 52 -3.15 4.34 -4.18
C VAL A 52 -4.28 4.49 -3.18
N THR A 53 -5.51 4.15 -3.56
CA THR A 53 -6.68 4.21 -2.67
C THR A 53 -6.55 3.23 -1.50
N GLY A 54 -6.13 1.98 -1.76
CA GLY A 54 -5.89 0.99 -0.71
C GLY A 54 -4.84 1.45 0.29
N LEU A 55 -3.74 2.04 -0.19
CA LEU A 55 -2.70 2.61 0.67
C LEU A 55 -3.20 3.83 1.45
N ALA A 56 -4.04 4.67 0.86
CA ALA A 56 -4.64 5.83 1.54
C ALA A 56 -5.60 5.41 2.66
N LEU A 57 -6.44 4.40 2.42
CA LEU A 57 -7.31 3.81 3.43
C LEU A 57 -6.49 3.21 4.58
N LEU A 58 -5.45 2.44 4.25
CA LEU A 58 -4.55 1.87 5.26
C LEU A 58 -3.88 2.97 6.09
N ALA A 59 -3.35 4.02 5.44
CA ALA A 59 -2.73 5.14 6.13
C ALA A 59 -3.73 5.88 7.05
N ARG A 60 -4.99 6.04 6.62
CA ARG A 60 -6.06 6.61 7.45
C ARG A 60 -6.31 5.76 8.68
N ASP A 61 -6.42 4.45 8.50
CA ASP A 61 -6.71 3.53 9.59
C ASP A 61 -5.54 3.45 10.59
N LEU A 62 -4.30 3.47 10.09
CA LEU A 62 -3.10 3.56 10.94
C LEU A 62 -3.06 4.86 11.75
N ARG A 63 -3.43 6.00 11.14
CA ARG A 63 -3.53 7.28 11.87
C ARG A 63 -4.61 7.24 12.95
N ARG A 64 -5.77 6.65 12.64
CA ARG A 64 -6.89 6.51 13.58
C ARG A 64 -6.49 5.66 14.79
N LEU A 65 -5.86 4.50 14.57
CA LEU A 65 -5.38 3.63 15.65
C LEU A 65 -4.38 4.36 16.58
N ASN A 66 -3.49 5.19 16.01
CA ASN A 66 -2.54 5.98 16.79
C ASN A 66 -3.21 7.11 17.60
N GLN A 67 -4.24 7.75 17.04
CA GLN A 67 -5.02 8.78 17.75
C GLN A 67 -5.85 8.18 18.91
N GLU A 68 -6.46 7.01 18.71
CA GLU A 68 -7.20 6.30 19.76
C GLU A 68 -6.27 5.94 20.94
N GLU A 69 -5.05 5.47 20.67
CA GLU A 69 -4.05 5.17 21.72
C GLU A 69 -3.53 6.41 22.46
N ALA A 70 -3.51 7.57 21.81
CA ALA A 70 -3.10 8.83 22.44
C ALA A 70 -4.21 9.45 23.32
N SER A 71 -5.48 9.17 23.02
CA SER A 71 -6.63 9.65 23.80
C SER A 71 -6.95 8.77 25.01
N GLU A 72 -6.44 7.54 25.08
CA GLU A 72 -6.54 6.65 26.24
C GLU A 72 -5.45 6.89 27.31
N ARG A 73 -4.58 7.90 27.14
CA ARG A 73 -3.56 8.32 28.12
C ARG A 73 -3.88 9.67 28.73
#